data_AF-A0A1I1U9U1-F1
#
_entry.id   AF-A0A1I1U9U1-F1
#
_cell.length_a   1.000
_cell.length_b   1.000
_cell.length_c   1.000
_cell.angle_alpha   90.00
_cell.angle_beta   90.00
_cell.angle_gamma   90.00
#
_symmetry.space_group_name_H-M   'P 1'
#
loop_
_entity.id
_entity.type
_entity.pdbx_description
1 polymer ?
#
loop_
_entity_poly.entity_id
_entity_poly.type
_entity_poly.pdbx_seq_one_letter_code
_entity_poly.pdbx_strand_id
1 'polypeptide(L)'
;MADPSATSDQGPTPAPTRQAALVAWAQQMIQRTGSSERDFALRVGEQYRATVPPDQQSLPWPDPDQAESADEYSRLVDSARKRVERYLRGDNALPVELEEAWVSALGGEWSTGCRRELARRMGLLGARLPEEGAEATVTDAGALLRTAGAAVEALAPIVADGVVDEHDRPHVGRALSQIANAQAELTTWIQRLSAVLDDEETVHLYAVEGGRDAG
;
A
#
# COMPACT_ATOMS: atom_id res chain seq x y z
N MET A 1 -38.10 -37.57 -0.80
CA MET A 1 -37.43 -36.83 -1.89
C MET A 1 -37.26 -35.41 -1.37
N ALA A 2 -36.10 -35.11 -0.80
CA ALA A 2 -35.78 -33.80 -0.21
C ALA A 2 -34.62 -33.21 -1.01
N ASP A 3 -34.76 -31.94 -1.37
CA ASP A 3 -33.87 -31.16 -2.23
C ASP A 3 -32.52 -30.87 -1.53
N PRO A 4 -31.37 -31.22 -2.12
CA PRO A 4 -30.05 -30.99 -1.54
C PRO A 4 -29.39 -29.67 -2.01
N SER A 5 -30.14 -28.68 -2.49
CA SER A 5 -29.58 -27.44 -3.04
C SER A 5 -29.83 -26.22 -2.15
N ALA A 6 -29.32 -26.23 -0.92
CA ALA A 6 -29.17 -25.02 -0.11
C ALA A 6 -27.70 -24.61 -0.11
N THR A 7 -27.22 -24.15 -1.26
CA THR A 7 -25.94 -23.45 -1.40
C THR A 7 -26.03 -22.21 -0.51
N SER A 8 -25.33 -22.24 0.62
CA SER A 8 -25.25 -21.11 1.53
C SER A 8 -24.50 -19.99 0.82
N ASP A 9 -25.24 -19.03 0.30
CA ASP A 9 -24.73 -17.77 -0.24
C ASP A 9 -24.07 -17.00 0.92
N GLN A 10 -22.81 -17.30 1.19
CA GLN A 10 -21.99 -16.49 2.07
C GLN A 10 -21.71 -15.20 1.29
N GLY A 11 -22.46 -14.15 1.64
CA GLY A 11 -22.21 -12.79 1.17
C GLY A 11 -20.75 -12.38 1.38
N PRO A 12 -20.31 -11.27 0.75
CA PRO A 12 -18.91 -10.88 0.74
C PRO A 12 -18.34 -10.83 2.16
N THR A 13 -17.22 -11.53 2.38
CA THR A 13 -16.51 -11.53 3.67
C THR A 13 -16.26 -10.07 4.08
N PRO A 14 -16.64 -9.66 5.30
CA PRO A 14 -16.44 -8.29 5.75
C PRO A 14 -14.95 -7.94 5.71
N ALA A 15 -14.62 -6.83 5.05
CA ALA A 15 -13.26 -6.34 5.00
C ALA A 15 -12.76 -5.99 6.43
N PRO A 16 -11.46 -6.19 6.74
CA PRO A 16 -10.92 -5.81 8.04
C PRO A 16 -11.14 -4.32 8.33
N THR A 17 -11.00 -3.87 9.57
CA THR A 17 -10.97 -2.43 9.86
C THR A 17 -9.70 -1.78 9.28
N ARG A 18 -9.71 -0.46 9.08
CA ARG A 18 -8.53 0.28 8.58
C ARG A 18 -7.31 0.07 9.47
N GLN A 19 -7.49 0.14 10.79
CA GLN A 19 -6.44 -0.17 11.76
C GLN A 19 -5.93 -1.61 11.63
N ALA A 20 -6.82 -2.60 11.46
CA ALA A 20 -6.40 -3.98 11.29
C ALA A 20 -5.51 -4.17 10.05
N ALA A 21 -5.78 -3.45 8.95
CA ALA A 21 -4.89 -3.42 7.79
C ALA A 21 -3.53 -2.80 8.12
N LEU A 22 -3.51 -1.62 8.74
CA LEU A 22 -2.27 -0.93 9.14
C LEU A 22 -1.38 -1.79 10.06
N VAL A 23 -2.00 -2.47 11.02
CA VAL A 23 -1.33 -3.39 11.94
C VAL A 23 -0.80 -4.62 11.20
N ALA A 24 -1.60 -5.22 10.32
CA ALA A 24 -1.19 -6.39 9.55
C ALA A 24 0.04 -6.10 8.68
N TRP A 25 0.09 -4.93 8.02
CA TRP A 25 1.26 -4.53 7.23
C TRP A 25 2.52 -4.33 8.09
N ALA A 26 2.38 -3.70 9.26
CA ALA A 26 3.50 -3.53 10.19
C ALA A 26 4.03 -4.88 10.71
N GLN A 27 3.14 -5.78 11.12
CA GLN A 27 3.51 -7.12 11.59
C GLN A 27 4.22 -7.93 10.51
N GLN A 28 3.71 -7.90 9.28
CA GLN A 28 4.33 -8.60 8.16
C GLN A 28 5.73 -8.04 7.83
N MET A 29 5.88 -6.71 7.79
CA MET A 29 7.18 -6.07 7.57
C MET A 29 8.18 -6.47 8.67
N ILE A 30 7.78 -6.36 9.94
CA ILE A 30 8.61 -6.74 11.11
C ILE A 30 9.06 -8.21 10.98
N GLN A 31 8.12 -9.13 10.72
CA GLN A 31 8.44 -10.55 10.57
C GLN A 31 9.38 -10.85 9.40
N ARG A 32 9.18 -10.21 8.24
CA ARG A 32 9.92 -10.56 7.02
C ARG A 32 11.27 -9.88 6.89
N THR A 33 11.46 -8.72 7.52
CA THR A 33 12.73 -7.97 7.44
C THR A 33 13.63 -8.21 8.64
N GLY A 34 13.13 -8.84 9.71
CA GLY A 34 13.85 -8.95 10.98
C GLY A 34 13.98 -7.62 11.73
N SER A 35 13.31 -6.56 11.28
CA SER A 35 13.23 -5.28 11.99
C SER A 35 12.59 -5.48 13.36
N SER A 36 13.00 -4.73 14.37
CA SER A 36 12.37 -4.78 15.69
C SER A 36 11.18 -3.83 15.81
N GLU A 37 10.27 -4.09 16.75
CA GLU A 37 9.22 -3.13 17.13
C GLU A 37 9.81 -1.79 17.61
N ARG A 38 11.01 -1.84 18.21
CA ARG A 38 11.77 -0.66 18.62
C ARG A 38 12.13 0.19 17.41
N ASP A 39 12.75 -0.40 16.39
CA ASP A 39 13.17 0.34 15.19
C ASP A 39 11.97 0.90 14.44
N PHE A 40 10.87 0.14 14.38
CA PHE A 40 9.64 0.62 13.80
C PHE A 40 9.06 1.80 14.60
N ALA A 41 9.02 1.74 15.94
CA ALA A 41 8.53 2.84 16.77
C ALA A 41 9.34 4.13 16.63
N LEU A 42 10.66 4.02 16.45
CA LEU A 42 11.53 5.17 16.20
C LEU A 42 11.23 5.79 14.84
N ARG A 43 11.13 4.98 13.78
CA ARG A 43 10.75 5.46 12.44
C ARG A 43 9.38 6.11 12.42
N VAL A 44 8.40 5.56 13.14
CA VAL A 44 7.06 6.18 13.27
C VAL A 44 7.17 7.58 13.90
N GLY A 45 7.96 7.73 14.96
CA GLY A 45 8.17 9.03 15.61
C GLY A 45 8.87 10.04 14.72
N GLU A 46 9.92 9.62 14.03
CA GLU A 46 10.65 10.44 13.06
C GLU A 46 9.71 10.92 11.94
N GLN A 47 8.94 10.00 11.33
CA GLN A 47 8.01 10.35 10.27
C GLN A 47 6.90 11.29 10.77
N TYR A 48 6.37 11.06 11.96
CA TYR A 48 5.35 11.94 12.55
C TYR A 48 5.85 13.37 12.73
N ARG A 49 7.09 13.53 13.25
CA ARG A 49 7.70 14.86 13.39
C ARG A 49 8.04 15.50 12.04
N ALA A 50 8.38 14.70 11.04
CA ALA A 50 8.70 15.19 9.70
C ALA A 50 7.45 15.63 8.92
N THR A 51 6.30 15.00 9.13
CA THR A 51 5.07 15.28 8.36
C THR A 51 4.09 16.21 9.06
N VAL A 52 4.08 16.26 10.39
CA VAL A 52 3.14 17.08 11.17
C VAL A 52 3.83 18.34 11.68
N PRO A 53 3.32 19.56 11.36
CA PRO A 53 3.87 20.80 11.88
C PRO A 53 3.97 20.81 13.42
N PRO A 54 5.05 21.36 14.02
CA PRO A 54 5.26 21.29 15.48
C PRO A 54 4.11 21.82 16.33
N ASP A 55 3.41 22.86 15.88
CA ASP A 55 2.26 23.46 16.56
C ASP A 55 0.96 22.63 16.44
N GLN A 56 0.95 21.63 15.56
CA GLN A 56 -0.17 20.71 15.33
C GLN A 56 0.07 19.31 15.87
N GLN A 57 1.26 19.04 16.43
CA GLN A 57 1.58 17.75 17.02
C GLN A 57 0.85 17.57 18.35
N SER A 58 -0.34 16.96 18.31
CA SER A 58 -1.17 16.77 19.51
C SER A 58 -0.80 15.52 20.30
N LEU A 59 -0.20 14.51 19.64
CA LEU A 59 0.32 13.33 20.33
C LEU A 59 1.62 13.66 21.07
N PRO A 60 1.73 13.32 22.36
CA PRO A 60 2.98 13.43 23.10
C PRO A 60 3.90 12.25 22.73
N TRP A 61 4.28 12.10 21.45
CA TRP A 61 5.14 11.00 21.01
C TRP A 61 6.56 11.19 21.55
N PRO A 62 7.20 10.15 22.13
CA PRO A 62 8.56 10.29 22.65
C PRO A 62 9.56 10.72 21.58
N ASP A 63 10.47 11.62 21.93
CA ASP A 63 11.56 12.06 21.07
C ASP A 63 12.93 11.74 21.70
N PRO A 64 13.48 10.54 21.45
CA PRO A 64 14.78 10.15 21.99
C PRO A 64 15.94 11.06 21.56
N ASP A 65 15.81 11.81 20.45
CA ASP A 65 16.88 12.68 19.96
C ASP A 65 17.06 13.93 20.85
N GLN A 66 16.07 14.23 21.70
CA GLN A 66 16.12 15.29 22.71
C GLN A 66 16.64 14.81 24.08
N ALA A 67 17.04 13.56 24.22
CA ALA A 67 17.51 13.03 25.49
C ALA A 67 18.83 13.68 25.94
N GLU A 68 18.90 14.13 27.19
CA GLU A 68 20.11 14.71 27.77
C GLU A 68 21.04 13.65 28.38
N SER A 69 20.58 12.40 28.47
CA SER A 69 21.34 11.28 29.05
C SER A 69 21.01 9.94 28.39
N ALA A 70 21.92 8.96 28.52
CA ALA A 70 21.70 7.59 28.03
C ALA A 70 20.50 6.89 28.72
N ASP A 71 20.29 7.18 30.00
CA ASP A 71 19.15 6.66 30.76
C ASP A 71 17.83 7.23 30.25
N GLU A 72 17.79 8.53 29.97
CA GLU A 72 16.62 9.20 29.39
C GLU A 72 16.33 8.68 27.98
N TYR A 73 17.36 8.57 27.14
CA TYR A 73 17.25 7.99 25.80
C TYR A 73 16.60 6.61 25.85
N SER A 74 17.11 5.73 26.73
CA SER A 74 16.58 4.38 26.90
C SER A 74 15.11 4.38 27.33
N ARG A 75 14.71 5.27 28.24
CA ARG A 75 13.31 5.42 28.68
C ARG A 75 12.40 5.90 27.57
N LEU A 76 12.83 6.88 26.76
CA LEU A 76 12.05 7.42 25.66
C LEU A 76 11.84 6.39 24.55
N VAL A 77 12.89 5.64 24.21
CA VAL A 77 12.80 4.54 23.24
C VAL A 77 11.85 3.45 23.71
N ASP A 78 11.96 3.02 24.97
CA ASP A 78 11.04 2.02 25.54
C ASP A 78 9.60 2.51 25.60
N SER A 79 9.39 3.80 25.88
CA SER A 79 8.07 4.44 25.84
C SER A 79 7.47 4.38 24.43
N ALA A 80 8.25 4.69 23.39
CA ALA A 80 7.80 4.62 22.00
C ALA A 80 7.47 3.18 21.60
N ARG A 81 8.36 2.23 21.93
CA ARG A 81 8.14 0.79 21.67
C ARG A 81 6.84 0.29 22.30
N LYS A 82 6.60 0.60 23.58
CA LYS A 82 5.39 0.19 24.30
C LYS A 82 4.10 0.76 23.69
N ARG A 83 4.15 1.96 23.09
CA ARG A 83 2.99 2.53 22.38
C ARG A 83 2.69 1.73 21.11
N VAL A 84 3.70 1.45 20.30
CA VAL A 84 3.55 0.61 19.11
C VAL A 84 3.04 -0.78 19.48
N GLU A 85 3.63 -1.42 20.49
CA GLU A 85 3.20 -2.73 20.99
C GLU A 85 1.70 -2.77 21.32
N ARG A 86 1.17 -1.72 21.98
CA ARG A 86 -0.27 -1.59 22.28
C ARG A 86 -1.13 -1.45 21.03
N TYR A 87 -0.69 -0.70 20.02
CA TYR A 87 -1.43 -0.59 18.76
C TYR A 87 -1.42 -1.91 17.97
N LEU A 88 -0.28 -2.61 17.95
CA LEU A 88 -0.14 -3.90 17.29
C LEU A 88 -1.00 -5.00 17.93
N ARG A 89 -1.19 -4.95 19.25
CA ARG A 89 -2.10 -5.85 19.99
C ARG A 89 -3.57 -5.46 19.87
N GLY A 90 -3.86 -4.23 19.46
CA GLY A 90 -5.22 -3.68 19.47
C GLY A 90 -5.69 -3.22 20.84
N ASP A 91 -4.79 -3.10 21.82
CA ASP A 91 -5.10 -2.56 23.16
C ASP A 91 -5.55 -1.09 23.07
N ASN A 92 -4.99 -0.35 22.09
CA ASN A 92 -5.32 1.03 21.82
C ASN A 92 -5.75 1.21 20.36
N ALA A 93 -6.68 2.14 20.12
CA ALA A 93 -6.96 2.63 18.78
C ALA A 93 -5.77 3.45 18.25
N LEU A 94 -5.41 3.25 16.97
CA LEU A 94 -4.36 4.03 16.32
C LEU A 94 -4.89 5.44 16.03
N PRO A 95 -4.25 6.51 16.51
CA PRO A 95 -4.69 7.88 16.23
C PRO A 95 -4.60 8.20 14.73
N VAL A 96 -5.59 8.92 14.21
CA VAL A 96 -5.65 9.29 12.77
C VAL A 96 -4.44 10.10 12.32
N GLU A 97 -3.97 11.03 13.15
CA GLU A 97 -2.78 11.86 12.88
C GLU A 97 -1.47 11.05 12.80
N LEU A 98 -1.46 9.83 13.32
CA LEU A 98 -0.31 8.93 13.29
C LEU A 98 -0.32 7.99 12.07
N GLU A 99 -1.45 7.85 11.37
CA GLU A 99 -1.58 6.86 10.30
C GLU A 99 -0.63 7.11 9.13
N GLU A 100 -0.45 8.36 8.71
CA GLU A 100 0.46 8.70 7.62
C GLU A 100 1.91 8.37 7.98
N ALA A 101 2.33 8.76 9.18
CA ALA A 101 3.63 8.43 9.73
C ALA A 101 3.84 6.92 9.87
N TRP A 102 2.81 6.19 10.30
CA TRP A 102 2.81 4.73 10.40
C TRP A 102 3.07 4.08 9.04
N VAL A 103 2.33 4.50 8.01
CA VAL A 103 2.47 3.97 6.65
C VAL A 103 3.85 4.31 6.08
N SER A 104 4.31 5.56 6.24
CA SER A 104 5.64 5.98 5.77
C SER A 104 6.75 5.20 6.47
N ALA A 105 6.62 4.94 7.77
CA ALA A 105 7.58 4.17 8.55
C ALA A 105 7.69 2.69 8.13
N LEU A 106 6.75 2.14 7.35
CA LEU A 106 6.91 0.81 6.77
C LEU A 106 8.06 0.77 5.75
N GLY A 107 8.22 1.84 4.97
CA GLY A 107 9.23 1.95 3.90
C GLY A 107 8.98 1.02 2.71
N GLY A 108 9.66 1.33 1.60
CA GLY A 108 9.76 0.47 0.40
C GLY A 108 8.44 -0.12 -0.09
N GLU A 109 8.46 -1.44 -0.36
CA GLU A 109 7.30 -2.18 -0.86
C GLU A 109 6.16 -2.29 0.18
N TRP A 110 6.48 -2.28 1.46
CA TRP A 110 5.51 -2.40 2.55
C TRP A 110 4.63 -1.15 2.66
N SER A 111 5.24 0.04 2.56
CA SER A 111 4.50 1.31 2.48
C SER A 111 3.65 1.37 1.22
N THR A 112 4.21 0.98 0.07
CA THR A 112 3.49 0.97 -1.22
C THR A 112 2.28 0.03 -1.19
N GLY A 113 2.47 -1.20 -0.71
CA GLY A 113 1.39 -2.19 -0.58
C GLY A 113 0.28 -1.73 0.37
N CYS A 114 0.67 -1.17 1.52
CA CYS A 114 -0.27 -0.61 2.50
C CYS A 114 -1.11 0.52 1.88
N ARG A 115 -0.47 1.51 1.23
CA ARG A 115 -1.18 2.61 0.55
C ARG A 115 -2.17 2.11 -0.51
N ARG A 116 -1.79 1.09 -1.29
CA ARG A 116 -2.68 0.46 -2.29
C ARG A 116 -3.88 -0.23 -1.66
N GLU A 117 -3.69 -0.94 -0.56
CA GLU A 117 -4.81 -1.54 0.17
C GLU A 117 -5.76 -0.45 0.70
N LEU A 118 -5.22 0.62 1.30
CA LEU A 118 -6.01 1.73 1.80
C LEU A 118 -6.80 2.43 0.67
N ALA A 119 -6.20 2.65 -0.49
CA ALA A 119 -6.88 3.21 -1.65
C ALA A 119 -8.01 2.28 -2.14
N ARG A 120 -7.74 0.97 -2.25
CA ARG A 120 -8.72 -0.02 -2.73
C ARG A 120 -9.98 -0.07 -1.86
N ARG A 121 -9.84 0.08 -0.54
CA ARG A 121 -10.96 0.16 0.40
C ARG A 121 -11.93 1.31 0.11
N MET A 122 -11.42 2.36 -0.52
CA MET A 122 -12.19 3.54 -0.91
C MET A 122 -12.65 3.45 -2.39
N GLY A 123 -12.44 2.32 -3.06
CA GLY A 123 -12.73 2.17 -4.49
C GLY A 123 -11.74 2.90 -5.41
N LEU A 124 -10.55 3.22 -4.91
CA LEU A 124 -9.53 3.99 -5.64
C LEU A 124 -8.36 3.10 -6.07
N LEU A 125 -7.70 3.50 -7.17
CA LEU A 125 -6.41 2.95 -7.60
C LEU A 125 -5.27 3.69 -6.90
N GLY A 126 -4.45 2.98 -6.13
CA GLY A 126 -3.30 3.53 -5.43
C GLY A 126 -2.05 3.68 -6.31
N ALA A 127 -2.11 4.55 -7.33
CA ALA A 127 -0.94 4.93 -8.13
C ALA A 127 -0.05 5.93 -7.36
N ARG A 128 1.27 5.84 -7.54
CA ARG A 128 2.21 6.78 -6.93
C ARG A 128 2.42 7.95 -7.89
N LEU A 129 2.69 9.13 -7.36
CA LEU A 129 3.26 10.19 -8.17
C LEU A 129 4.74 9.84 -8.44
N PRO A 130 5.22 9.99 -9.68
CA PRO A 130 6.61 9.74 -10.00
C PRO A 130 7.50 10.79 -9.34
N GLU A 131 8.57 10.35 -8.69
CA GLU A 131 9.62 11.24 -8.16
C GLU A 131 10.57 11.68 -9.28
N GLU A 132 11.20 12.84 -9.11
CA GLU A 132 12.18 13.36 -10.07
C GLU A 132 13.52 12.61 -9.96
N GLY A 133 14.28 12.60 -11.07
CA GLY A 133 15.63 12.04 -11.10
C GLY A 133 15.77 10.65 -11.74
N ALA A 134 17.01 10.33 -12.14
CA ALA A 134 17.33 9.11 -12.89
C ALA A 134 17.14 7.83 -12.05
N GLU A 135 17.54 7.86 -10.78
CA GLU A 135 17.39 6.71 -9.87
C GLU A 135 15.93 6.33 -9.64
N ALA A 136 15.05 7.33 -9.46
CA ALA A 136 13.61 7.14 -9.34
C ALA A 136 13.02 6.52 -10.62
N THR A 137 13.46 6.99 -11.79
CA THR A 137 13.00 6.48 -13.10
C THR A 137 13.36 5.00 -13.29
N VAL A 138 14.60 4.61 -12.96
CA VAL A 138 15.03 3.19 -13.03
C VAL A 138 14.24 2.34 -12.03
N THR A 139 14.01 2.86 -10.83
CA THR A 139 13.22 2.19 -9.78
C THR A 139 11.78 1.92 -10.24
N ASP A 140 11.15 2.91 -10.89
CA ASP A 140 9.79 2.78 -11.44
C ASP A 140 9.73 1.76 -12.59
N ALA A 141 10.78 1.66 -13.42
CA ALA A 141 10.83 0.67 -14.50
C ALA A 141 10.89 -0.75 -13.92
N GLY A 142 11.75 -0.95 -12.91
CA GLY A 142 11.83 -2.21 -12.17
C GLY A 142 10.51 -2.55 -11.47
N ALA A 143 9.83 -1.57 -10.89
CA ALA A 143 8.53 -1.77 -10.23
C ALA A 143 7.44 -2.20 -11.22
N LEU A 144 7.40 -1.58 -12.41
CA LEU A 144 6.49 -1.99 -13.48
C LEU A 144 6.73 -3.44 -13.91
N LEU A 145 7.99 -3.82 -14.17
CA LEU A 145 8.30 -5.20 -14.57
C LEU A 145 7.94 -6.22 -13.48
N ARG A 146 8.22 -5.93 -12.21
CA ARG A 146 7.86 -6.82 -11.10
C ARG A 146 6.35 -6.99 -10.97
N THR A 147 5.58 -5.91 -11.04
CA THR A 147 4.12 -5.97 -10.91
C THR A 147 3.45 -6.64 -12.11
N ALA A 148 3.94 -6.38 -13.32
CA ALA A 148 3.49 -7.08 -14.52
C ALA A 148 3.77 -8.59 -14.44
N GLY A 149 4.98 -8.99 -14.04
CA GLY A 149 5.33 -10.39 -13.82
C GLY A 149 4.44 -11.08 -12.77
N ALA A 150 4.20 -10.41 -11.63
CA ALA A 150 3.31 -10.92 -10.59
C ALA A 150 1.85 -11.06 -11.06
N ALA A 151 1.38 -10.17 -11.94
CA ALA A 151 0.06 -10.28 -12.56
C ALA A 151 -0.04 -11.48 -13.50
N VAL A 152 0.98 -11.69 -14.33
CA VAL A 152 1.06 -12.88 -15.21
C VAL A 152 1.11 -14.17 -14.39
N GLU A 153 1.92 -14.22 -13.32
CA GLU A 153 1.99 -15.38 -12.42
C GLU A 153 0.63 -15.67 -11.77
N ALA A 154 -0.09 -14.63 -11.33
CA ALA A 154 -1.41 -14.78 -10.73
C ALA A 154 -2.50 -15.20 -11.73
N LEU A 155 -2.34 -14.85 -13.01
CA LEU A 155 -3.21 -15.28 -14.11
C LEU A 155 -2.94 -16.70 -14.57
N ALA A 156 -1.71 -17.21 -14.41
CA ALA A 156 -1.31 -18.53 -14.90
C ALA A 156 -2.27 -19.69 -14.54
N PRO A 157 -2.73 -19.87 -13.29
CA PRO A 157 -3.69 -20.94 -12.98
C PRO A 157 -5.07 -20.72 -13.59
N ILE A 158 -5.47 -19.48 -13.86
CA ILE A 158 -6.79 -19.10 -14.42
C ILE A 158 -6.87 -19.40 -15.92
N VAL A 159 -5.74 -19.24 -16.63
CA VAL A 159 -5.71 -19.44 -18.08
C VAL A 159 -5.20 -20.84 -18.47
N ALA A 160 -4.95 -21.70 -17.48
CA ALA A 160 -4.24 -22.97 -17.67
C ALA A 160 -5.02 -23.96 -18.56
N ASP A 161 -6.35 -23.96 -18.48
CA ASP A 161 -7.24 -24.80 -19.29
C ASP A 161 -7.81 -24.05 -20.52
N GLY A 162 -7.47 -22.76 -20.66
CA GLY A 162 -7.92 -21.89 -21.74
C GLY A 162 -9.36 -21.36 -21.59
N VAL A 163 -10.03 -21.59 -20.46
CA VAL A 163 -11.41 -21.17 -20.21
C VAL A 163 -11.49 -20.45 -18.87
N VAL A 164 -11.88 -19.17 -18.90
CA VAL A 164 -12.11 -18.42 -17.64
C VAL A 164 -13.55 -18.66 -17.17
N ASP A 165 -13.72 -19.40 -16.08
CA ASP A 165 -15.04 -19.77 -15.55
C ASP A 165 -15.09 -19.81 -14.00
N GLU A 166 -16.18 -20.34 -13.43
CA GLU A 166 -16.38 -20.41 -11.98
C GLU A 166 -15.33 -21.24 -11.24
N HIS A 167 -14.62 -22.17 -11.90
CA HIS A 167 -13.56 -22.99 -11.29
C HIS A 167 -12.34 -22.13 -10.90
N ASP A 168 -12.17 -20.96 -11.53
CA ASP A 168 -11.07 -20.03 -11.26
C ASP A 168 -11.29 -19.16 -10.02
N ARG A 169 -12.50 -19.19 -9.46
CA ARG A 169 -12.90 -18.34 -8.33
C ARG A 169 -11.87 -18.29 -7.18
N PRO A 170 -11.18 -19.39 -6.80
CA PRO A 170 -10.12 -19.33 -5.79
C PRO A 170 -8.91 -18.45 -6.15
N HIS A 171 -8.64 -18.26 -7.45
CA HIS A 171 -7.47 -17.54 -7.97
C HIS A 171 -7.80 -16.10 -8.39
N VAL A 172 -9.05 -15.83 -8.78
CA VAL A 172 -9.50 -14.51 -9.30
C VAL A 172 -9.16 -13.35 -8.35
N GLY A 173 -9.36 -13.51 -7.04
CA GLY A 173 -9.08 -12.43 -6.08
C GLY A 173 -7.61 -12.00 -6.07
N ARG A 174 -6.68 -12.96 -6.13
CA ARG A 174 -5.25 -12.68 -6.24
C ARG A 174 -4.93 -12.02 -7.59
N ALA A 175 -5.46 -12.55 -8.69
CA ALA A 175 -5.23 -12.02 -10.02
C ALA A 175 -5.69 -10.56 -10.15
N LEU A 176 -6.92 -10.25 -9.73
CA LEU A 176 -7.44 -8.87 -9.73
C LEU A 176 -6.57 -7.93 -8.89
N SER A 177 -6.10 -8.38 -7.72
CA SER A 177 -5.20 -7.55 -6.90
C SER A 177 -3.86 -7.29 -7.58
N GLN A 178 -3.26 -8.27 -8.26
CA GLN A 178 -1.98 -8.08 -8.95
C GLN A 178 -2.14 -7.25 -10.23
N ILE A 179 -3.24 -7.42 -10.96
CA ILE A 179 -3.59 -6.56 -12.11
C ILE A 179 -3.73 -5.11 -11.65
N ALA A 180 -4.46 -4.85 -10.55
CA ALA A 180 -4.60 -3.50 -10.01
C ALA A 180 -3.24 -2.89 -9.60
N ASN A 181 -2.31 -3.70 -9.07
CA ASN A 181 -0.96 -3.23 -8.76
C ASN A 181 -0.19 -2.84 -10.03
N ALA A 182 -0.30 -3.64 -11.10
CA ALA A 182 0.32 -3.33 -12.39
C ALA A 182 -0.31 -2.09 -13.04
N GLN A 183 -1.64 -1.94 -12.98
CA GLN A 183 -2.35 -0.73 -13.41
C GLN A 183 -1.83 0.51 -12.68
N ALA A 184 -1.63 0.41 -11.37
CA ALA A 184 -1.09 1.52 -10.57
C ALA A 184 0.32 1.93 -11.03
N GLU A 185 1.22 0.99 -11.35
CA GLU A 185 2.54 1.33 -11.90
C GLU A 185 2.45 1.92 -13.31
N LEU A 186 1.57 1.40 -14.16
CA LEU A 186 1.31 1.99 -15.48
C LEU A 186 0.78 3.42 -15.37
N THR A 187 -0.09 3.71 -14.39
CA THR A 187 -0.56 5.07 -14.10
C THR A 187 0.56 5.98 -13.62
N THR A 188 1.48 5.49 -12.77
CA THR A 188 2.70 6.23 -12.40
C THR A 188 3.52 6.61 -13.64
N TRP A 189 3.68 5.68 -14.58
CA TRP A 189 4.41 5.90 -15.83
C TRP A 189 3.72 6.85 -16.78
N ILE A 190 2.40 6.75 -16.91
CA ILE A 190 1.57 7.72 -17.62
C ILE A 190 1.88 9.12 -17.11
N GLN A 191 1.80 9.35 -15.79
CA GLN A 191 2.06 10.66 -15.22
C GLN A 191 3.48 11.16 -15.52
N ARG A 192 4.47 10.27 -15.46
CA ARG A 192 5.86 10.61 -15.77
C ARG A 192 6.05 11.03 -17.22
N LEU A 193 5.45 10.30 -18.16
CA LEU A 193 5.55 10.58 -19.58
C LEU A 193 4.75 11.84 -19.96
N SER A 194 3.54 12.01 -19.40
CA SER A 194 2.73 13.21 -19.60
C SER A 194 3.43 14.47 -19.11
N ALA A 195 4.25 14.40 -18.05
CA ALA A 195 5.02 15.55 -17.58
C ALA A 195 6.11 16.04 -18.56
N VAL A 196 6.43 15.25 -19.59
CA VAL A 196 7.38 15.63 -20.66
C VAL A 196 6.66 16.26 -21.86
N LEU A 197 5.36 16.02 -22.00
CA LEU A 197 4.54 16.57 -23.08
C LEU A 197 4.06 17.98 -22.68
N ASP A 198 4.03 18.92 -23.62
CA ASP A 198 3.35 20.20 -23.42
C ASP A 198 1.83 19.97 -23.27
N ASP A 199 1.11 20.88 -22.61
CA ASP A 199 -0.33 20.75 -22.30
C ASP A 199 -1.23 20.44 -23.52
N GLU A 200 -0.84 20.83 -24.73
CA GLU A 200 -1.59 20.57 -25.98
C GLU A 200 -1.43 19.13 -26.50
N GLU A 201 -0.32 18.45 -26.22
CA GLU A 201 0.01 17.12 -26.78
C GLU A 201 -0.59 15.96 -25.94
N THR A 202 -0.84 16.21 -24.65
CA THR A 202 -1.43 15.23 -23.72
C THR A 202 -2.88 14.88 -24.05
N VAL A 203 -3.64 15.82 -24.64
CA VAL A 203 -5.07 15.64 -24.99
C VAL A 203 -5.26 14.62 -26.13
N HIS A 204 -4.28 14.44 -27.01
CA HIS A 204 -4.39 13.56 -28.17
C HIS A 204 -4.19 12.07 -27.85
N LEU A 205 -3.47 11.71 -26.79
CA LEU A 205 -3.14 10.31 -26.47
C LEU A 205 -4.31 9.51 -25.84
N TYR A 206 -5.30 10.19 -25.26
CA TYR A 206 -6.49 9.56 -24.66
C TYR A 206 -7.74 9.65 -25.54
N ALA A 207 -7.68 10.41 -26.63
CA ALA A 207 -8.66 10.34 -27.69
C ALA A 207 -8.37 9.07 -28.52
N VAL A 208 -8.95 7.95 -28.11
CA VAL A 208 -9.11 6.77 -28.98
C VAL A 208 -9.52 7.29 -30.35
N GLU A 209 -8.80 6.91 -31.40
CA GLU A 209 -9.19 7.11 -32.81
C GLU A 209 -10.53 6.43 -33.06
N GLY A 210 -11.59 7.11 -32.63
CA GLY A 210 -12.97 6.75 -32.85
C GLY A 210 -13.35 7.11 -34.27
N GLY A 211 -12.99 6.23 -35.21
CA GLY A 211 -13.68 6.06 -36.47
C GLY A 211 -13.43 7.12 -37.55
N ARG A 212 -12.77 6.67 -38.62
CA ARG A 212 -12.92 7.00 -40.05
C ARG A 212 -11.66 6.41 -40.70
N ASP A 213 -11.71 5.35 -41.50
CA ASP A 213 -12.43 5.32 -42.77
C ASP A 213 -12.98 3.93 -43.12
N ALA A 214 -14.30 3.90 -43.29
CA ALA A 214 -14.92 3.07 -44.32
C ALA A 214 -15.21 4.01 -45.50
N GLY A 215 -14.60 3.75 -46.65
CA GLY A 215 -14.76 4.47 -47.91
C GLY A 215 -14.02 3.77 -49.02
#